data_AF-A0A356QWD8-F1
#
_entry.id   AF-A0A356QWD8-F1
#
_cell.length_a   1.000
_cell.length_b   1.000
_cell.length_c   1.000
_cell.angle_alpha   90.00
_cell.angle_beta   90.00
_cell.angle_gamma   90.00
#
_symmetry.space_group_name_H-M   'P 1'
#
loop_
_entity.id
_entity.type
_entity.pdbx_description
1 polymer ?
#
loop_
_entity_poly.entity_id
_entity_poly.type
_entity_poly.pdbx_seq_one_letter_code
_entity_poly.pdbx_strand_id
1 'polypeptide(L)'
;MKHDVEGNMFRFVWLGICLLGVPAVAADWPQWRGPEGQGHAPTARDLPKQWKIGPPGKEVAGGDNIQWRTEIPGRAWSSAMIVDDVVWLTTALEHGVGN
;
A
#
# COMPACT_ATOMS: atom_id res chain seq x y z
N MET A 1 -1.08 -6.56 54.21
CA MET A 1 -0.48 -5.71 53.16
C MET A 1 0.44 -6.56 52.29
N LYS A 2 -0.11 -7.43 51.43
CA LYS A 2 0.71 -8.38 50.63
C LYS A 2 0.03 -8.93 49.35
N HIS A 3 -0.99 -8.26 48.81
CA HIS A 3 -1.75 -8.79 47.66
C HIS A 3 -1.81 -7.89 46.41
N ASP A 4 -1.10 -6.75 46.36
CA ASP A 4 -1.20 -5.81 45.20
C ASP A 4 -0.08 -5.92 44.16
N VAL A 5 0.95 -6.75 44.37
CA VAL A 5 2.15 -6.74 43.51
C VAL A 5 1.95 -7.58 42.24
N GLU A 6 1.22 -8.69 42.30
CA GLU A 6 1.08 -9.64 41.18
C GLU A 6 0.20 -9.10 40.05
N GLY A 7 -0.87 -8.36 40.38
CA GLY A 7 -1.77 -7.75 39.38
C GLY A 7 -1.16 -6.58 38.62
N ASN A 8 -0.25 -5.82 39.24
CA ASN A 8 0.48 -4.75 38.58
C ASN A 8 1.62 -5.30 37.70
N MET A 9 2.27 -6.39 38.11
CA MET A 9 3.32 -7.04 37.32
C MET A 9 2.81 -7.52 35.95
N PHE A 10 1.62 -8.12 35.90
CA PHE A 10 0.99 -8.53 34.63
C PHE A 10 0.66 -7.33 33.73
N ARG A 11 0.22 -6.20 34.29
CA ARG A 11 -0.12 -4.99 33.53
C ARG A 11 1.11 -4.34 32.87
N PHE A 12 2.27 -4.36 33.53
CA PHE A 12 3.51 -3.84 32.96
C PHE A 12 4.08 -4.74 31.86
N VAL A 13 3.91 -6.07 31.97
CA VAL A 13 4.33 -7.02 30.92
C VAL A 13 3.54 -6.81 29.63
N TRP A 14 2.22 -6.61 29.71
CA TRP A 14 1.39 -6.31 28.55
C TRP A 14 1.68 -4.93 27.94
N LEU A 15 1.96 -3.91 28.77
CA LEU A 15 2.38 -2.60 28.29
C LEU A 15 3.73 -2.65 27.54
N GLY A 16 4.66 -3.48 28.03
CA GLY A 16 5.96 -3.71 27.38
C GLY A 16 5.84 -4.43 26.03
N ILE A 17 4.90 -5.36 25.88
CA ILE A 17 4.64 -6.08 24.62
C ILE A 17 4.08 -5.15 23.53
N CYS A 18 3.23 -4.18 23.88
CA CYS A 18 2.71 -3.21 22.91
C CYS A 18 3.79 -2.27 22.34
N LEU A 19 4.89 -2.04 23.06
CA LEU A 19 5.99 -1.16 22.63
C LEU A 19 6.98 -1.83 21.66
N LEU A 20 6.87 -3.15 21.43
CA LEU A 20 7.75 -3.92 20.54
C LEU A 20 7.16 -4.14 19.13
N GLY A 21 6.13 -3.39 18.75
CA GLY A 21 5.54 -3.46 17.41
C GLY A 21 6.55 -3.02 16.34
N VAL A 22 7.04 -3.96 15.53
CA VAL A 22 7.86 -3.64 14.35
C VAL A 22 6.95 -3.03 13.29
N PRO A 23 7.23 -1.81 12.79
CA PRO A 23 6.45 -1.23 11.71
C PRO A 23 6.56 -2.09 10.46
N ALA A 24 5.42 -2.43 9.87
CA ALA A 24 5.38 -3.03 8.55
C ALA A 24 5.66 -1.93 7.51
N VAL A 25 6.92 -1.76 7.14
CA VAL A 25 7.32 -0.82 6.09
C VAL A 25 7.19 -1.54 4.75
N ALA A 26 6.32 -1.05 3.87
CA ALA A 26 6.29 -1.48 2.49
C ALA A 26 7.60 -1.05 1.81
N ALA A 27 8.19 -1.91 1.00
CA ALA A 27 9.35 -1.52 0.21
C ALA A 27 8.91 -0.56 -0.91
N ASP A 28 9.73 0.44 -1.17
CA ASP A 28 9.57 1.30 -2.36
C ASP A 28 9.55 0.48 -3.65
N TRP A 29 8.97 1.04 -4.69
CA TRP A 29 8.97 0.50 -6.04
C TRP A 29 9.40 1.61 -7.03
N PRO A 30 10.68 2.01 -7.02
CA PRO A 30 11.11 3.26 -7.65
C PRO A 30 11.27 3.17 -9.18
N GLN A 31 11.08 2.00 -9.80
CA GLN A 31 11.33 1.80 -11.23
C GLN A 31 10.50 0.67 -11.83
N TRP A 32 10.56 0.54 -13.16
CA TRP A 32 10.00 -0.63 -13.86
C TRP A 32 10.56 -1.91 -13.24
N ARG A 33 9.65 -2.83 -12.89
CA ARG A 33 9.98 -4.11 -12.22
C ARG A 33 10.61 -3.99 -10.83
N GLY A 34 10.52 -2.85 -10.17
CA GLY A 34 10.75 -2.73 -8.73
C GLY A 34 12.19 -2.51 -8.32
N PRO A 35 12.50 -2.59 -7.02
CA PRO A 35 13.82 -2.24 -6.46
C PRO A 35 14.98 -2.90 -7.18
N GLU A 36 14.82 -4.18 -7.50
CA GLU A 36 15.84 -5.00 -8.14
C GLU A 36 15.64 -5.16 -9.66
N GLY A 37 14.61 -4.51 -10.25
CA GLY A 37 14.36 -4.51 -11.70
C GLY A 37 13.88 -5.84 -12.28
N GLN A 38 13.45 -6.78 -11.44
CA GLN A 38 13.12 -8.15 -11.85
C GLN A 38 11.60 -8.46 -11.79
N GLY A 39 10.81 -7.69 -11.04
CA GLY A 39 9.34 -7.78 -10.94
C GLY A 39 8.80 -8.71 -9.84
N HIS A 40 9.50 -8.87 -8.72
CA HIS A 40 9.09 -9.72 -7.59
C HIS A 40 8.81 -8.85 -6.37
N ALA A 41 7.78 -9.23 -5.63
CA ALA A 41 7.43 -8.63 -4.36
C ALA A 41 7.50 -9.74 -3.27
N PRO A 42 8.69 -10.06 -2.74
CA PRO A 42 8.88 -11.22 -1.85
C PRO A 42 8.12 -11.10 -0.52
N THR A 43 7.78 -9.87 -0.12
CA THR A 43 7.03 -9.58 1.10
C THR A 43 5.52 -9.51 0.88
N ALA A 44 5.05 -9.51 -0.37
CA ALA A 44 3.62 -9.46 -0.68
C ALA A 44 2.92 -10.76 -0.28
N ARG A 45 1.80 -10.64 0.42
CA ARG A 45 0.98 -11.75 0.92
C ARG A 45 -0.48 -11.46 0.69
N ASP A 46 -1.31 -12.51 0.79
CA ASP A 46 -2.77 -12.42 0.72
C ASP A 46 -3.30 -11.65 -0.49
N LEU A 47 -2.56 -11.74 -1.61
CA LEU A 47 -2.93 -11.08 -2.85
C LEU A 47 -4.29 -11.58 -3.35
N PRO A 48 -5.15 -10.67 -3.87
CA PRO A 48 -6.46 -11.04 -4.37
C PRO A 48 -6.35 -12.03 -5.52
N LYS A 49 -6.94 -13.21 -5.36
CA LYS A 49 -6.99 -14.27 -6.40
C LYS A 49 -8.09 -14.02 -7.43
N GLN A 50 -9.07 -13.19 -7.08
CA GLN A 50 -10.19 -12.83 -7.92
C GLN A 50 -10.40 -11.33 -7.80
N TRP A 51 -10.76 -10.70 -8.92
CA TRP A 51 -11.07 -9.29 -8.95
C TRP A 51 -12.55 -9.10 -9.22
N LYS A 52 -13.27 -8.51 -8.28
CA LYS A 52 -14.65 -8.03 -8.49
C LYS A 52 -14.61 -6.66 -9.14
N ILE A 53 -14.09 -6.61 -10.36
CA ILE A 53 -14.16 -5.41 -11.19
C ILE A 53 -15.52 -5.39 -11.89
N GLY A 54 -16.18 -4.22 -11.87
CA GLY A 54 -17.31 -3.96 -12.75
C GLY A 54 -16.88 -3.97 -14.24
N PRO A 55 -17.75 -3.53 -15.17
CA PRO A 55 -17.34 -3.31 -16.55
C PRO A 55 -16.07 -2.45 -16.63
N PRO A 56 -15.20 -2.63 -17.65
CA PRO A 56 -14.02 -1.77 -17.82
C PRO A 56 -14.37 -0.28 -17.72
N GLY A 57 -13.67 0.46 -16.86
CA GLY A 57 -13.93 1.87 -16.56
C GLY A 57 -15.04 2.13 -15.53
N LYS A 58 -15.67 1.07 -14.99
CA LYS A 58 -16.70 1.11 -13.94
C LYS A 58 -16.33 0.23 -12.75
N GLU A 59 -15.05 0.16 -12.41
CA GLU A 59 -14.55 -0.56 -11.24
C GLU A 59 -15.11 0.06 -9.96
N VAL A 60 -15.61 -0.78 -9.05
CA VAL A 60 -16.11 -0.34 -7.75
C VAL A 60 -14.93 -0.25 -6.79
N ALA A 61 -14.55 0.97 -6.41
CA ALA A 61 -13.55 1.22 -5.39
C ALA A 61 -14.18 1.25 -3.98
N GLY A 62 -13.37 1.09 -2.93
CA GLY A 62 -13.82 1.00 -1.54
C GLY A 62 -14.39 -0.37 -1.16
N GLY A 63 -13.99 -1.42 -1.88
CA GLY A 63 -14.49 -2.79 -1.72
C GLY A 63 -13.41 -3.83 -1.43
N ASP A 64 -13.77 -5.11 -1.62
CA ASP A 64 -12.97 -6.29 -1.24
C ASP A 64 -11.55 -6.33 -1.83
N ASN A 65 -11.34 -5.79 -3.03
CA ASN A 65 -10.12 -5.96 -3.81
C ASN A 65 -9.58 -4.67 -4.46
N ILE A 66 -10.37 -3.60 -4.53
CA ILE A 66 -9.94 -2.27 -5.00
C ILE A 66 -10.28 -1.25 -3.92
N GLN A 67 -9.23 -0.68 -3.31
CA GLN A 67 -9.39 0.31 -2.25
C GLN A 67 -9.75 1.70 -2.80
N TRP A 68 -9.11 2.10 -3.89
CA TRP A 68 -9.31 3.42 -4.48
C TRP A 68 -9.11 3.36 -6.00
N ARG A 69 -9.65 4.36 -6.69
CA ARG A 69 -9.39 4.64 -8.11
C ARG A 69 -9.40 6.15 -8.32
N THR A 70 -8.66 6.62 -9.32
CA THR A 70 -8.74 8.01 -9.78
C THR A 70 -8.61 8.05 -11.29
N GLU A 71 -9.35 8.95 -11.92
CA GLU A 71 -9.10 9.29 -13.32
C GLU A 71 -7.80 10.09 -13.41
N ILE A 72 -7.06 9.90 -14.50
CA ILE A 72 -5.82 10.64 -14.80
C ILE A 72 -5.96 11.29 -16.18
N PRO A 73 -5.33 12.46 -16.40
CA PRO A 73 -5.42 13.14 -17.67
C PRO A 73 -4.58 12.43 -18.74
N GLY A 74 -5.09 12.40 -19.98
CA GLY A 74 -4.38 11.83 -21.12
C GLY A 74 -4.30 10.30 -21.09
N ARG A 75 -3.32 9.76 -21.82
CA ARG A 75 -3.06 8.30 -21.91
C ARG A 75 -1.82 7.92 -21.12
N ALA A 76 -1.79 6.74 -20.50
CA ALA A 76 -0.63 6.26 -19.74
C ALA A 76 -0.24 4.85 -20.16
N TRP A 77 1.03 4.65 -20.53
CA TRP A 77 1.63 3.34 -20.84
C TRP A 77 2.84 2.99 -19.96
N SER A 78 3.24 3.90 -19.07
CA SER A 78 4.31 3.67 -18.10
C SER A 78 3.83 2.79 -16.94
N SER A 79 4.76 2.15 -16.26
CA SER A 79 4.50 1.61 -14.92
C SER A 79 4.50 2.73 -13.88
N ALA A 80 3.65 2.62 -12.86
CA ALA A 80 3.73 3.49 -11.70
C ALA A 80 5.02 3.27 -10.92
N MET A 81 5.50 4.31 -10.25
CA MET A 81 6.56 4.22 -9.25
C MET A 81 6.00 4.58 -7.88
N ILE A 82 6.45 3.90 -6.85
CA ILE A 82 6.02 4.13 -5.47
C ILE A 82 7.28 4.45 -4.67
N VAL A 83 7.28 5.58 -3.99
CA VAL A 83 8.37 5.98 -3.09
C VAL A 83 7.72 6.59 -1.86
N ASP A 84 8.04 6.06 -0.68
CA ASP A 84 7.33 6.34 0.56
C ASP A 84 5.81 6.10 0.39
N ASP A 85 4.98 7.07 0.75
CA ASP A 85 3.52 7.03 0.62
C ASP A 85 3.02 7.71 -0.67
N VAL A 86 3.88 7.91 -1.67
CA VAL A 86 3.55 8.63 -2.91
C VAL A 86 3.59 7.71 -4.12
N VAL A 87 2.49 7.73 -4.89
CA VAL A 87 2.38 7.07 -6.20
C VAL A 87 2.68 8.09 -7.31
N TRP A 88 3.77 7.86 -8.03
CA TRP A 88 4.18 8.67 -9.17
C TRP A 88 3.69 8.04 -10.48
N LEU A 89 3.05 8.86 -11.31
CA LEU A 89 2.49 8.46 -12.61
C LEU A 89 2.94 9.46 -13.67
N THR A 90 3.27 8.94 -14.86
CA THR A 90 3.52 9.75 -16.05
C THR A 90 2.43 9.52 -17.07
N THR A 91 1.88 10.58 -17.64
CA THR A 91 0.85 10.50 -18.67
C THR A 91 1.22 11.34 -19.88
N ALA A 92 0.72 10.94 -21.05
CA ALA A 92 0.82 11.67 -22.30
C ALA A 92 -0.48 12.45 -22.51
N LEU A 93 -0.41 13.77 -22.39
CA LEU A 93 -1.51 14.66 -22.74
C LEU A 93 -1.66 14.71 -24.26
N GLU A 94 -2.90 14.56 -24.76
CA GLU A 94 -3.15 14.53 -26.21
C GLU A 94 -2.98 15.89 -26.89
N HIS A 95 -3.10 16.96 -26.10
CA HIS A 95 -2.91 18.33 -26.54
C HIS A 95 -1.89 18.98 -25.59
N GLY A 96 -0.92 19.73 -26.15
CA GLY A 96 0.00 20.50 -25.33
C GLY A 96 -0.76 21.49 -24.44
N VAL A 97 -0.20 21.84 -23.28
CA VAL A 97 -0.71 22.94 -22.47
C VAL A 97 -0.60 24.20 -23.33
N GLY A 98 -1.72 24.66 -23.88
CA GLY A 98 -1.76 25.78 -24.81
C GLY A 98 -1.19 27.03 -24.15
N ASN A 99 -0.25 27.67 -24.84
CA ASN A 99 0.12 29.07 -24.62
C ASN A 99 -0.88 29.98 -25.32
#